data_AF-A0A383CRT2-F1
#
_entry.id   AF-A0A383CRT2-F1
#
_cell.length_a   1.000
_cell.length_b   1.000
_cell.length_c   1.000
_cell.angle_alpha   90.00
_cell.angle_beta   90.00
_cell.angle_gamma   90.00
#
_symmetry.space_group_name_H-M   'P 1'
#
loop_
_entity.id
_entity.type
_entity.pdbx_description
1 polymer ?
#
loop_
_entity_poly.entity_id
_entity_poly.type
_entity_poly.pdbx_seq_one_letter_code
_entity_poly.pdbx_strand_id
1 'polypeptide(L)'
;VSFFGGGTDLASYYETRRGTVLSASIDKFLYVMVRRQIGIVEHRFRVNWSEVEFCDEIDEIRHPIVREALRLLDIDEPVEISTFSDIPANSGLGSSSAFAVGILHALYALKGEMRSKNALATEAAMLEIDVLGRVMGKQDHFASSYGDFNVLYFNQDGSVGVE
;
A
#
# COMPACT_ATOMS: atom_id res chain seq x y z
N VAL A 1 -3.31 -11.24 9.32
CA VAL A 1 -3.38 -12.73 9.29
C VAL A 1 -4.67 -13.13 8.61
N SER A 2 -4.59 -13.98 7.58
CA SER A 2 -5.76 -14.56 6.91
C SER A 2 -6.07 -15.94 7.50
N PHE A 3 -7.28 -16.15 7.98
CA PHE A 3 -7.69 -17.41 8.60
C PHE A 3 -8.33 -18.36 7.58
N PHE A 4 -9.20 -17.83 6.72
CA PHE A 4 -9.96 -18.60 5.73
C PHE A 4 -10.17 -17.80 4.46
N GLY A 5 -10.31 -18.51 3.35
CA GLY A 5 -10.72 -17.93 2.07
C GLY A 5 -9.61 -17.27 1.25
N GLY A 6 -8.36 -17.27 1.74
CA GLY A 6 -7.21 -16.79 0.98
C GLY A 6 -7.13 -17.46 -0.40
N GLY A 7 -6.92 -16.66 -1.44
CA GLY A 7 -6.95 -17.10 -2.83
C GLY A 7 -8.30 -16.87 -3.53
N THR A 8 -9.41 -16.74 -2.78
CA THR A 8 -10.69 -16.31 -3.36
C THR A 8 -10.74 -14.82 -3.68
N ASP A 9 -9.75 -14.06 -3.19
CA ASP A 9 -9.52 -12.64 -3.43
C ASP A 9 -8.70 -12.34 -4.70
N LEU A 10 -8.31 -13.38 -5.45
CA LEU A 10 -7.71 -13.24 -6.78
C LEU A 10 -8.79 -12.95 -7.84
N ALA A 11 -8.49 -12.04 -8.77
CA ALA A 11 -9.41 -11.67 -9.85
C ALA A 11 -9.92 -12.88 -10.64
N SER A 12 -9.01 -13.81 -10.97
CA SER A 12 -9.32 -15.06 -11.65
C SER A 12 -10.35 -15.93 -10.92
N TYR A 13 -10.53 -15.74 -9.61
CA TYR A 13 -11.58 -16.37 -8.84
C TYR A 13 -12.83 -15.48 -8.73
N TYR A 14 -12.68 -14.28 -8.16
CA TYR A 14 -13.83 -13.47 -7.75
C TYR A 14 -14.68 -12.95 -8.91
N GLU A 15 -14.09 -12.79 -10.10
CA GLU A 15 -14.83 -12.40 -11.32
C GLU A 15 -15.83 -13.48 -11.75
N THR A 16 -15.56 -14.75 -11.41
CA THR A 16 -16.46 -15.86 -11.74
C THR A 16 -17.47 -16.14 -10.63
N ARG A 17 -17.07 -15.99 -9.36
CA ARG A 17 -17.90 -16.25 -8.16
C ARG A 17 -17.41 -15.38 -7.03
N ARG A 18 -18.32 -14.75 -6.27
CA ARG A 18 -17.94 -13.89 -5.13
C ARG A 18 -16.93 -14.57 -4.21
N GLY A 19 -15.80 -13.91 -3.96
CA GLY A 19 -14.78 -14.33 -3.02
C GLY A 19 -15.12 -13.89 -1.59
N THR A 20 -14.59 -14.59 -0.59
CA THR A 20 -14.78 -14.22 0.82
C THR A 20 -13.55 -14.60 1.63
N VAL A 21 -12.97 -13.63 2.35
CA VAL A 21 -11.82 -13.84 3.22
C VAL A 21 -12.15 -13.42 4.65
N LEU A 22 -11.76 -14.24 5.62
CA LEU A 22 -11.80 -13.89 7.04
C LEU A 22 -10.38 -13.54 7.49
N SER A 23 -10.17 -12.32 8.00
CA SER A 23 -8.84 -11.86 8.40
C SER A 23 -8.86 -11.06 9.69
N ALA A 24 -7.72 -11.04 10.39
CA ALA A 24 -7.49 -10.10 11.49
C ALA A 24 -6.10 -9.47 11.42
N SER A 25 -6.01 -8.18 11.77
CA SER A 25 -4.73 -7.52 12.06
C SER A 25 -4.14 -8.02 13.37
N ILE A 26 -2.82 -7.90 13.51
CA ILE A 26 -2.07 -8.30 14.71
C ILE A 26 -1.34 -7.10 15.29
N ASP A 27 -0.73 -7.26 16.46
CA ASP A 27 0.07 -6.26 17.17
C ASP A 27 1.47 -6.05 16.54
N LYS A 28 1.53 -6.04 15.21
CA LYS A 28 2.76 -5.82 14.42
C LYS A 28 2.46 -4.82 13.33
N PHE A 29 3.34 -3.83 13.22
CA PHE A 29 3.08 -2.64 12.43
C PHE A 29 4.20 -2.38 11.43
N LEU A 30 3.80 -1.71 10.36
CA LEU A 30 4.70 -1.04 9.43
C LEU A 30 4.41 0.46 9.51
N TYR A 31 5.45 1.22 9.75
CA TYR A 31 5.41 2.67 9.90
C TYR A 31 5.99 3.31 8.65
N VAL A 32 5.24 4.25 8.08
CA VAL A 32 5.70 5.10 6.98
C VAL A 32 5.69 6.54 7.44
N MET A 33 6.84 7.19 7.32
CA MET A 33 6.99 8.62 7.58
C MET A 33 7.31 9.33 6.27
N VAL A 34 6.58 10.39 5.98
CA VAL A 34 6.87 11.28 4.85
C VAL A 34 7.01 12.70 5.37
N ARG A 35 8.04 13.40 4.90
CA ARG A 35 8.23 14.83 5.18
C ARG A 35 8.62 15.57 3.91
N ARG A 36 8.16 16.81 3.78
CA ARG A 36 8.74 17.75 2.81
C ARG A 36 10.15 18.09 3.23
N GLN A 37 11.07 18.10 2.27
CA GLN A 37 12.39 18.69 2.49
C GLN A 37 12.29 20.20 2.24
N ILE A 38 12.89 21.01 3.12
CA ILE A 38 12.79 22.47 3.08
C ILE A 38 14.19 23.06 2.88
N GLY A 39 14.29 24.05 1.98
CA GLY A 39 15.54 24.78 1.71
C GLY A 39 16.33 24.20 0.54
N ILE A 40 17.64 24.43 0.54
CA ILE A 40 18.55 23.87 -0.46
C ILE A 40 18.85 22.43 -0.03
N VAL A 41 18.37 21.48 -0.83
CA VAL A 41 18.57 20.05 -0.62
C VAL A 41 19.58 19.52 -1.63
N GLU A 42 20.44 18.60 -1.19
CA GLU A 42 21.42 17.96 -2.08
C GLU A 42 20.72 17.03 -3.09
N HIS A 43 19.67 16.33 -2.64
CA HIS A 43 18.84 15.47 -3.47
C HIS A 43 17.36 15.73 -3.21
N ARG A 44 16.55 15.77 -4.29
CA ARG A 44 15.10 16.04 -4.18
C ARG A 44 14.36 14.95 -3.44
N PHE A 45 14.68 13.69 -3.69
CA PHE A 45 14.02 12.53 -3.09
C PHE A 45 15.01 11.73 -2.25
N ARG A 46 14.60 11.40 -1.02
CA ARG A 46 15.31 10.45 -0.17
C ARG A 46 14.36 9.34 0.25
N VAL A 47 14.66 8.10 -0.12
CA VAL A 47 13.82 6.94 0.20
C VAL A 47 14.61 5.97 1.06
N ASN A 48 14.29 5.91 2.35
CA ASN A 48 14.90 5.01 3.32
C ASN A 48 14.00 3.76 3.50
N TRP A 49 14.48 2.62 3.01
CA TRP A 49 13.87 1.30 3.18
C TRP A 49 14.97 0.26 3.49
N SER A 50 14.98 -0.93 2.87
CA SER A 50 16.11 -1.87 3.07
C SER A 50 17.44 -1.33 2.55
N GLU A 51 17.39 -0.29 1.73
CA GLU A 51 18.52 0.53 1.31
C GLU A 51 18.12 2.01 1.37
N VAL A 52 19.12 2.90 1.21
CA VAL A 52 18.89 4.34 1.11
C VAL A 52 19.07 4.76 -0.33
N GLU A 53 18.04 5.38 -0.89
CA GLU A 53 18.06 5.96 -2.23
C GLU A 53 18.10 7.49 -2.14
N PHE A 54 18.98 8.09 -2.94
CA PHE A 54 19.09 9.52 -3.15
C PHE A 54 18.87 9.77 -4.63
N CYS A 55 17.80 10.51 -4.96
CA CYS A 55 17.35 10.71 -6.34
C CYS A 55 16.96 12.17 -6.54
N ASP A 56 17.12 12.65 -7.76
CA ASP A 56 16.69 13.99 -8.18
C ASP A 56 15.45 13.94 -9.09
N GLU A 57 15.22 12.82 -9.75
CA GLU A 57 14.00 12.58 -10.54
C GLU A 57 13.22 11.37 -10.00
N ILE A 58 11.89 11.41 -10.12
CA ILE A 58 11.01 10.30 -9.69
C ILE A 58 11.41 8.98 -10.38
N ASP A 59 11.84 9.05 -11.64
CA ASP A 59 12.20 7.88 -12.45
C ASP A 59 13.47 7.16 -11.96
N GLU A 60 14.30 7.84 -11.17
CA GLU A 60 15.50 7.26 -10.56
C GLU A 60 15.17 6.43 -9.32
N ILE A 61 13.99 6.63 -8.73
CA ILE A 61 13.52 5.87 -7.56
C ILE A 61 13.33 4.41 -7.96
N ARG A 62 14.15 3.54 -7.40
CA ARG A 62 14.13 2.09 -7.62
C ARG A 62 12.96 1.45 -6.89
N HIS A 63 12.59 1.92 -5.70
CA HIS A 63 11.43 1.40 -4.98
C HIS A 63 10.14 1.60 -5.78
N PRO A 64 9.51 0.54 -6.33
CA PRO A 64 8.45 0.68 -7.32
C PRO A 64 7.18 1.31 -6.77
N ILE A 65 6.76 0.89 -5.56
CA ILE A 65 5.55 1.43 -4.92
C ILE A 65 5.71 2.92 -4.60
N VAL A 66 6.89 3.36 -4.12
CA VAL A 66 7.16 4.77 -3.83
C VAL A 66 7.08 5.60 -5.11
N ARG A 67 7.78 5.16 -6.16
CA ARG A 67 7.80 5.85 -7.46
C ARG A 67 6.39 6.03 -8.01
N GLU A 68 5.61 4.96 -8.10
CA GLU A 68 4.27 5.04 -8.68
C GLU A 68 3.28 5.77 -7.74
N ALA A 69 3.46 5.71 -6.42
CA ALA A 69 2.63 6.48 -5.48
C ALA A 69 2.85 8.00 -5.59
N LEU A 70 4.11 8.43 -5.78
CA LEU A 70 4.42 9.85 -6.04
C LEU A 70 3.79 10.32 -7.35
N ARG A 71 3.87 9.52 -8.42
CA ARG A 71 3.22 9.81 -9.70
C ARG A 71 1.69 9.85 -9.59
N LEU A 72 1.08 8.87 -8.91
CA LEU A 72 -0.37 8.79 -8.73
C LEU A 72 -0.92 10.05 -8.05
N LEU A 73 -0.16 10.61 -7.12
CA LEU A 73 -0.58 11.76 -6.32
C LEU A 73 -0.05 13.11 -6.83
N ASP A 74 0.69 13.10 -7.95
CA ASP A 74 1.32 14.27 -8.56
C ASP A 74 2.20 15.05 -7.56
N ILE A 75 3.04 14.31 -6.82
CA ILE A 75 3.97 14.87 -5.83
C ILE A 75 5.36 14.93 -6.46
N ASP A 76 5.73 16.12 -6.92
CA ASP A 76 7.05 16.43 -7.50
C ASP A 76 7.90 17.32 -6.57
N GLU A 77 7.38 17.72 -5.41
CA GLU A 77 8.19 18.44 -4.42
C GLU A 77 9.26 17.54 -3.77
N PRO A 78 10.37 18.13 -3.29
CA PRO A 78 11.35 17.37 -2.53
C PRO A 78 10.76 16.71 -1.28
N VAL A 79 10.87 15.38 -1.18
CA VAL A 79 10.36 14.61 -0.05
C VAL A 79 11.38 13.60 0.47
N GLU A 80 11.30 13.35 1.77
CA GLU A 80 11.97 12.21 2.40
C GLU A 80 10.93 11.24 2.92
N ILE A 81 11.11 9.97 2.55
CA ILE A 81 10.24 8.85 2.87
C ILE A 81 11.07 7.86 3.67
N SER A 82 10.59 7.45 4.84
CA SER A 82 11.25 6.44 5.68
C SER A 82 10.27 5.38 6.13
N THR A 83 10.74 4.13 6.12
CA THR A 83 9.93 2.97 6.48
C THR A 83 10.57 2.17 7.61
N PHE A 84 9.75 1.73 8.55
CA PHE A 84 10.16 0.90 9.68
C PHE A 84 9.13 -0.22 9.86
N SER A 85 9.56 -1.43 10.18
CA SER A 85 8.67 -2.58 10.32
C SER A 85 9.07 -3.44 11.50
N ASP A 86 8.08 -3.92 12.26
CA ASP A 86 8.30 -4.88 13.34
C ASP A 86 8.68 -6.27 12.82
N ILE A 87 8.42 -6.53 11.52
CA ILE A 87 8.63 -7.84 10.88
C ILE A 87 9.51 -7.66 9.63
N PRO A 88 10.46 -8.59 9.36
CA PRO A 88 11.20 -8.61 8.10
C PRO A 88 10.29 -8.71 6.86
N ALA A 89 10.82 -8.27 5.72
CA ALA A 89 10.15 -8.44 4.43
C ALA A 89 9.89 -9.93 4.11
N ASN A 90 8.88 -10.20 3.28
CA ASN A 90 8.52 -11.54 2.78
C ASN A 90 8.13 -12.57 3.86
N SER A 91 7.61 -12.11 5.01
CA SER A 91 7.09 -12.99 6.07
C SER A 91 5.76 -13.68 5.74
N GLY A 92 5.14 -13.37 4.60
CA GLY A 92 3.79 -13.83 4.26
C GLY A 92 2.68 -13.14 5.04
N LEU A 93 2.98 -12.04 5.74
CA LEU A 93 2.04 -11.28 6.57
C LEU A 93 1.51 -10.00 5.89
N GLY A 94 1.61 -9.90 4.57
CA GLY A 94 1.08 -8.77 3.81
C GLY A 94 1.88 -7.47 3.92
N SER A 95 3.19 -7.53 4.19
CA SER A 95 4.02 -6.34 4.45
C SER A 95 4.13 -5.39 3.24
N SER A 96 4.12 -5.90 2.01
CA SER A 96 4.13 -5.05 0.80
C SER A 96 2.83 -4.24 0.68
N SER A 97 1.68 -4.89 0.85
CA SER A 97 0.37 -4.24 0.77
C SER A 97 0.16 -3.26 1.93
N ALA A 98 0.65 -3.60 3.13
CA ALA A 98 0.66 -2.68 4.27
C ALA A 98 1.51 -1.44 3.98
N PHE A 99 2.67 -1.61 3.32
CA PHE A 99 3.48 -0.49 2.86
C PHE A 99 2.74 0.37 1.82
N ALA A 100 2.11 -0.23 0.81
CA ALA A 100 1.34 0.48 -0.21
C ALA A 100 0.20 1.32 0.39
N VAL A 101 -0.55 0.76 1.34
CA VAL A 101 -1.58 1.50 2.08
C VAL A 101 -0.96 2.61 2.93
N GLY A 102 0.13 2.31 3.65
CA GLY A 102 0.81 3.25 4.53
C GLY A 102 1.40 4.46 3.80
N ILE A 103 2.04 4.25 2.64
CA ILE A 103 2.63 5.34 1.86
C ILE A 103 1.56 6.23 1.23
N LEU A 104 0.49 5.66 0.67
CA LEU A 104 -0.62 6.47 0.15
C LEU A 104 -1.25 7.29 1.27
N HIS A 105 -1.51 6.69 2.43
CA HIS A 105 -2.04 7.40 3.59
C HIS A 105 -1.14 8.57 4.01
N ALA A 106 0.17 8.35 4.10
CA ALA A 106 1.12 9.39 4.48
C ALA A 106 1.25 10.50 3.42
N LEU A 107 1.22 10.17 2.13
CA LEU A 107 1.28 11.14 1.04
C LEU A 107 -0.01 11.96 0.91
N TYR A 108 -1.17 11.36 1.13
CA TYR A 108 -2.43 12.12 1.24
C TYR A 108 -2.40 13.09 2.41
N ALA A 109 -1.89 12.65 3.57
CA ALA A 109 -1.71 13.52 4.72
C ALA A 109 -0.73 14.67 4.42
N LEU A 110 0.34 14.42 3.65
CA LEU A 110 1.27 15.46 3.18
C LEU A 110 0.56 16.54 2.33
N LYS A 111 -0.42 16.13 1.51
CA LYS A 111 -1.27 17.03 0.71
C LYS A 111 -2.40 17.70 1.52
N GLY A 112 -2.59 17.31 2.77
CA GLY A 112 -3.71 17.78 3.61
C GLY A 112 -5.06 17.16 3.23
N GLU A 113 -5.04 16.02 2.54
CA GLU A 113 -6.23 15.28 2.12
C GLU A 113 -6.50 14.09 3.04
N MET A 114 -7.77 13.83 3.34
CA MET A 114 -8.21 12.63 4.05
C MET A 114 -8.83 11.66 3.06
N ARG A 115 -8.48 10.38 3.17
CA ARG A 115 -9.08 9.30 2.37
C ARG A 115 -9.79 8.30 3.25
N SER A 116 -10.88 7.75 2.73
CA SER A 116 -11.58 6.67 3.42
C SER A 116 -10.73 5.39 3.40
N LYS A 117 -10.94 4.51 4.38
CA LYS A 117 -10.27 3.21 4.44
C LYS A 117 -10.47 2.40 3.14
N ASN A 118 -11.69 2.44 2.59
CA ASN A 118 -12.02 1.77 1.33
C ASN A 118 -11.22 2.34 0.15
N ALA A 119 -11.17 3.68 0.02
CA ALA A 119 -10.44 4.34 -1.05
C ALA A 119 -8.94 4.03 -0.96
N LEU A 120 -8.34 4.15 0.24
CA LEU A 120 -6.92 3.82 0.45
C LEU A 120 -6.58 2.38 0.06
N ALA A 121 -7.40 1.42 0.49
CA ALA A 121 -7.19 0.01 0.14
C ALA A 121 -7.34 -0.25 -1.37
N THR A 122 -8.34 0.38 -1.99
CA THR A 122 -8.62 0.22 -3.42
C THR A 122 -7.51 0.82 -4.28
N GLU A 123 -7.05 2.03 -3.95
CA GLU A 123 -5.95 2.70 -4.65
C GLU A 123 -4.62 1.97 -4.45
N ALA A 124 -4.34 1.46 -3.25
CA ALA A 124 -3.15 0.64 -2.99
C ALA A 124 -3.17 -0.67 -3.79
N ALA A 125 -4.34 -1.33 -3.86
CA ALA A 125 -4.50 -2.54 -4.66
C ALA A 125 -4.34 -2.27 -6.17
N MET A 126 -4.93 -1.18 -6.68
CA MET A 126 -4.77 -0.75 -8.07
C MET A 126 -3.30 -0.45 -8.41
N LEU A 127 -2.59 0.24 -7.51
CA LEU A 127 -1.17 0.54 -7.68
C LEU A 127 -0.32 -0.74 -7.83
N GLU A 128 -0.56 -1.76 -7.01
CA GLU A 128 0.22 -3.00 -7.09
C GLU A 128 -0.21 -3.92 -8.23
N ILE A 129 -1.52 -4.08 -8.46
CA ILE A 129 -2.07 -5.04 -9.42
C ILE A 129 -2.06 -4.46 -10.83
N ASP A 130 -2.63 -3.27 -11.02
CA ASP A 130 -2.88 -2.71 -12.35
C ASP A 130 -1.68 -1.90 -12.85
N VAL A 131 -1.06 -1.09 -11.99
CA VAL A 131 0.07 -0.23 -12.37
C VAL A 131 1.40 -1.02 -12.38
N LEU A 132 1.68 -1.76 -11.30
CA LEU A 132 2.90 -2.56 -11.19
C LEU A 132 2.78 -3.97 -11.79
N GLY A 133 1.60 -4.40 -12.21
CA GLY A 133 1.39 -5.69 -12.88
C GLY A 133 1.58 -6.91 -11.98
N ARG A 134 1.42 -6.78 -10.65
CA ARG A 134 1.66 -7.89 -9.72
C ARG A 134 0.49 -8.88 -9.73
N VAL A 135 0.82 -10.16 -9.83
CA VAL A 135 -0.18 -11.25 -9.73
C VAL A 135 -0.44 -11.55 -8.26
N MET A 136 -1.40 -10.85 -7.67
CA MET A 136 -1.79 -11.00 -6.27
C MET A 136 -3.27 -10.70 -6.05
N GLY A 137 -3.78 -11.07 -4.86
CA GLY A 137 -5.14 -10.75 -4.45
C GLY A 137 -5.22 -9.41 -3.71
N LYS A 138 -6.44 -9.00 -3.37
CA LYS A 138 -6.72 -7.70 -2.73
C LYS A 138 -6.76 -7.78 -1.20
N GLN A 139 -6.77 -8.97 -0.58
CA GLN A 139 -7.09 -9.11 0.85
C GLN A 139 -6.15 -8.32 1.78
N ASP A 140 -4.86 -8.29 1.46
CA ASP A 140 -3.84 -7.69 2.33
C ASP A 140 -3.98 -6.16 2.38
N HIS A 141 -4.37 -5.50 1.29
CA HIS A 141 -4.62 -4.06 1.24
C HIS A 141 -5.80 -3.68 2.14
N PHE A 142 -6.90 -4.42 2.03
CA PHE A 142 -8.10 -4.18 2.82
C PHE A 142 -7.86 -4.50 4.30
N ALA A 143 -7.22 -5.62 4.62
CA ALA A 143 -6.84 -5.93 6.00
C ALA A 143 -5.95 -4.85 6.63
N SER A 144 -4.98 -4.32 5.86
CA SER A 144 -4.05 -3.27 6.33
C SER A 144 -4.75 -1.92 6.54
N SER A 145 -5.72 -1.57 5.71
CA SER A 145 -6.45 -0.30 5.81
C SER A 145 -7.53 -0.32 6.88
N TYR A 146 -8.24 -1.44 7.05
CA TYR A 146 -9.33 -1.53 8.00
C TYR A 146 -8.87 -1.84 9.42
N GLY A 147 -7.86 -2.70 9.59
CA GLY A 147 -7.44 -3.19 10.90
C GLY A 147 -8.49 -4.10 11.55
N ASP A 148 -8.27 -4.51 12.79
CA ASP A 148 -9.16 -5.36 13.58
C ASP A 148 -9.52 -6.68 12.88
N PHE A 149 -10.72 -7.18 13.10
CA PHE A 149 -11.24 -8.43 12.55
C PHE A 149 -12.27 -8.11 11.47
N ASN A 150 -12.11 -8.66 10.26
CA ASN A 150 -12.97 -8.36 9.12
C ASN A 150 -13.37 -9.62 8.36
N VAL A 151 -14.60 -9.59 7.83
CA VAL A 151 -15.04 -10.39 6.70
C VAL A 151 -14.97 -9.54 5.44
N LEU A 152 -14.15 -9.95 4.48
CA LEU A 152 -13.95 -9.26 3.21
C LEU A 152 -14.70 -9.99 2.11
N TYR A 153 -15.56 -9.28 1.37
CA TYR A 153 -16.33 -9.81 0.25
C TYR A 153 -15.81 -9.25 -1.07
N PHE A 154 -15.25 -10.08 -1.93
CA PHE A 154 -14.74 -9.69 -3.25
C PHE A 154 -15.81 -9.97 -4.30
N ASN A 155 -16.45 -8.91 -4.80
CA ASN A 155 -17.55 -9.02 -5.76
C ASN A 155 -17.04 -9.15 -7.20
N GLN A 156 -17.89 -9.67 -8.08
CA GLN A 156 -17.55 -9.94 -9.48
C GLN A 156 -17.24 -8.66 -10.28
N ASP A 157 -17.73 -7.51 -9.84
CA ASP A 157 -17.44 -6.19 -10.43
C ASP A 157 -16.11 -5.58 -9.93
N GLY A 158 -15.37 -6.32 -9.10
CA GLY A 158 -14.10 -5.88 -8.51
C GLY A 158 -14.25 -5.03 -7.25
N SER A 159 -15.47 -4.69 -6.83
CA SER A 159 -15.73 -4.01 -5.57
C SER A 159 -15.48 -4.92 -4.36
N VAL A 160 -15.10 -4.33 -3.24
CA VAL A 160 -14.82 -5.06 -2.00
C VAL A 160 -15.69 -4.53 -0.88
N GLY A 161 -16.55 -5.39 -0.35
CA GLY A 161 -17.32 -5.16 0.86
C GLY A 161 -16.54 -5.57 2.11
N VAL A 162 -16.76 -4.86 3.22
CA VAL A 162 -16.12 -5.15 4.51
C VAL A 162 -17.20 -5.17 5.60
N GLU A 163 -17.21 -6.23 6.39
CA GLU A 163 -18.06 -6.42 7.58
C GLU A 163 -17.21 -6.73 8.82
#